data_AF-A0A3M1BQJ7-F1
#
_entry.id   AF-A0A3M1BQJ7-F1
#
_cell.length_a   1.000
_cell.length_b   1.000
_cell.length_c   1.000
_cell.angle_alpha   90.00
_cell.angle_beta   90.00
_cell.angle_gamma   90.00
#
_symmetry.space_group_name_H-M   'P 1'
#
loop_
_entity.id
_entity.type
_entity.pdbx_description
1 polymer ?
#
loop_
_entity_poly.entity_id
_entity_poly.type
_entity_poly.pdbx_seq_one_letter_code
_entity_poly.pdbx_strand_id
1 'polypeptide(L)'
;MLMKSFLLSMVFCSLPLAGGVELYQKYCSSCHGEDRLGKVAPPLFSLPPFFNLKEDEKLYQAIREGTTGMPAFRDLKEEDIRAIVEFIKRPIEKEKLRWNKDKIEESKGKIELEKISIMNLKDYTLVVERGKNLVWVMEGERVLTKFPFVNMHGGIKFSPKG
;
A
#
# COMPACT_ATOMS: atom_id res chain seq x y z
N MET A 1 65.37 -24.22 16.86
CA MET A 1 64.31 -23.34 17.37
C MET A 1 63.32 -23.09 16.24
N LEU A 2 62.08 -23.55 16.43
CA LEU A 2 61.01 -23.60 15.42
C LEU A 2 60.47 -22.20 15.11
N MET A 3 60.37 -21.87 13.82
CA MET A 3 59.64 -20.72 13.31
C MET A 3 58.33 -21.24 12.73
N LYS A 4 57.22 -21.14 13.47
CA LYS A 4 55.87 -21.42 12.97
C LYS A 4 55.14 -20.08 12.86
N SER A 5 55.19 -19.49 11.66
CA SER A 5 54.36 -18.33 11.32
C SER A 5 52.93 -18.82 11.13
N PHE A 6 52.06 -18.47 12.07
CA PHE A 6 50.63 -18.78 12.03
C PHE A 6 49.95 -17.69 11.20
N LEU A 7 49.65 -18.00 9.93
CA LEU A 7 48.85 -17.15 9.06
C LEU A 7 47.42 -17.11 9.60
N LEU A 8 47.10 -16.03 10.32
CA LEU A 8 45.77 -15.72 10.81
C LEU A 8 44.90 -15.33 9.60
N SER A 9 44.09 -16.27 9.13
CA SER A 9 43.08 -16.02 8.10
C SER A 9 42.02 -15.07 8.67
N MET A 10 42.02 -13.82 8.18
CA MET A 10 40.92 -12.89 8.39
C MET A 10 39.67 -13.44 7.69
N VAL A 11 38.77 -14.02 8.47
CA VAL A 11 37.39 -14.25 8.05
C VAL A 11 36.73 -12.88 7.89
N PHE A 12 36.62 -12.41 6.65
CA PHE A 12 35.73 -11.30 6.32
C PHE A 12 34.30 -11.75 6.63
N CYS A 13 33.77 -11.29 7.75
CA CYS A 13 32.35 -11.37 8.06
C CYS A 13 31.64 -10.43 7.08
N SER A 14 31.17 -10.97 5.96
CA SER A 14 30.24 -10.29 5.07
C SER A 14 28.97 -10.01 5.87
N LEU A 15 28.67 -8.72 6.11
CA LEU A 15 27.36 -8.33 6.60
C LEU A 15 26.30 -8.93 5.65
N PRO A 16 25.21 -9.52 6.19
CA PRO A 16 24.17 -10.04 5.33
C PRO A 16 23.58 -8.87 4.54
N LEU A 17 23.66 -8.96 3.22
CA LEU A 17 22.87 -8.11 2.34
C LEU A 17 21.41 -8.45 2.65
N ALA A 18 20.67 -7.51 3.24
CA ALA A 18 19.25 -7.71 3.52
C ALA A 18 18.57 -8.10 2.20
N GLY A 19 17.74 -9.14 2.23
CA GLY A 19 17.10 -9.63 1.01
C GLY A 19 16.16 -8.56 0.42
N GLY A 20 16.00 -8.53 -0.91
CA GLY A 20 15.08 -7.57 -1.56
C GLY A 20 13.64 -7.62 -1.01
N VAL A 21 13.21 -8.78 -0.52
CA VAL A 21 11.91 -8.97 0.18
C VAL A 21 11.88 -8.18 1.49
N GLU A 22 12.92 -8.29 2.33
CA GLU A 22 13.00 -7.63 3.64
C GLU A 22 13.05 -6.11 3.49
N LEU A 23 13.86 -5.64 2.54
CA LEU A 23 13.94 -4.24 2.16
C LEU A 23 12.58 -3.72 1.67
N TYR A 24 11.89 -4.47 0.82
CA TYR A 24 10.55 -4.12 0.36
C TYR A 24 9.55 -4.02 1.52
N GLN A 25 9.54 -5.00 2.43
CA GLN A 25 8.63 -4.98 3.59
C GLN A 25 8.92 -3.80 4.52
N LYS A 26 10.18 -3.38 4.63
CA LYS A 26 10.57 -2.25 5.47
C LYS A 26 10.17 -0.90 4.88
N TYR A 27 10.34 -0.72 3.56
CA TYR A 27 10.26 0.61 2.94
C TYR A 27 9.03 0.83 2.05
N CYS A 28 8.41 -0.24 1.52
CA CYS A 28 7.44 -0.13 0.43
C CYS A 28 6.03 -0.64 0.80
N SER A 29 5.95 -1.69 1.62
CA SER A 29 4.69 -2.44 1.85
C SER A 29 3.59 -1.62 2.54
N SER A 30 3.96 -0.61 3.33
CA SER A 30 2.99 0.27 4.02
C SER A 30 2.05 0.99 3.04
N CYS A 31 2.54 1.31 1.83
CA CYS A 31 1.78 1.95 0.77
C CYS A 31 1.34 0.98 -0.33
N HIS A 32 2.21 0.04 -0.71
CA HIS A 32 2.01 -0.85 -1.87
C HIS A 32 1.47 -2.25 -1.51
N GLY A 33 1.25 -2.54 -0.22
CA GLY A 33 0.81 -3.84 0.28
C GLY A 33 1.95 -4.84 0.43
N GLU A 34 1.86 -5.73 1.43
CA GLU A 34 2.88 -6.76 1.68
C GLU A 34 2.98 -7.78 0.54
N ASP A 35 1.87 -7.99 -0.17
CA ASP A 35 1.69 -8.89 -1.30
C ASP A 35 1.92 -8.23 -2.66
N ARG A 36 2.29 -6.93 -2.68
CA ARG A 36 2.42 -6.09 -3.88
C ARG A 36 1.11 -5.85 -4.65
N LEU A 37 -0.05 -6.16 -4.07
CA LEU A 37 -1.35 -5.97 -4.73
C LEU A 37 -1.90 -4.55 -4.64
N GLY A 38 -1.17 -3.64 -3.99
CA GLY A 38 -1.57 -2.25 -3.79
C GLY A 38 -2.41 -2.10 -2.52
N LYS A 39 -2.32 -0.91 -1.91
CA LYS A 39 -3.11 -0.55 -0.73
C LYS A 39 -3.63 0.87 -0.87
N VAL A 40 -2.80 1.85 -0.51
CA VAL A 40 -3.06 3.27 -0.80
C VAL A 40 -2.32 3.74 -2.05
N ALA A 41 -1.23 3.04 -2.41
CA ALA A 41 -0.50 3.22 -3.64
C ALA A 41 -0.76 2.04 -4.62
N PRO A 42 -0.46 2.21 -5.91
CA PRO A 42 -0.73 1.20 -6.94
C PRO A 42 -0.06 -0.15 -6.69
N PRO A 43 -0.58 -1.25 -7.26
CA PRO A 43 0.09 -2.54 -7.24
C PRO A 43 1.48 -2.51 -7.89
N LEU A 44 2.38 -3.36 -7.41
CA LEU A 44 3.76 -3.50 -7.90
C LEU A 44 3.99 -4.88 -8.51
N PHE A 45 3.23 -5.19 -9.55
CA PHE A 45 3.44 -6.37 -10.40
C PHE A 45 3.10 -6.04 -11.85
N SER A 46 3.80 -6.69 -12.79
CA SER A 46 3.47 -6.52 -14.21
C SER A 46 2.16 -7.22 -14.55
N LEU A 47 1.21 -6.48 -15.12
CA LEU A 47 -0.02 -7.01 -15.70
C LEU A 47 -0.15 -6.50 -17.14
N PRO A 48 0.47 -7.18 -18.12
CA PRO A 48 0.33 -6.81 -19.51
C PRO A 48 -1.15 -6.88 -19.96
N PRO A 49 -1.61 -5.94 -20.81
CA PRO A 49 -0.87 -4.81 -21.40
C PRO A 49 -0.86 -3.54 -20.53
N PHE A 50 -1.62 -3.50 -19.44
CA PHE A 50 -1.97 -2.27 -18.72
C PHE A 50 -0.86 -1.74 -17.79
N PHE A 51 -0.02 -2.62 -17.26
CA PHE A 51 1.07 -2.22 -16.36
C PHE A 51 2.33 -3.03 -16.64
N ASN A 52 3.38 -2.36 -17.09
CA ASN A 52 4.58 -3.00 -17.61
C ASN A 52 5.83 -2.51 -16.86
N LEU A 53 6.32 -3.31 -15.92
CA LEU A 53 7.49 -3.01 -15.11
C LEU A 53 8.78 -3.59 -15.74
N LYS A 54 8.95 -3.43 -17.07
CA LYS A 54 10.04 -4.08 -17.81
C LYS A 54 11.40 -3.39 -17.70
N GLU A 55 11.41 -2.11 -17.36
CA GLU A 55 12.64 -1.30 -17.39
C GLU A 55 13.19 -1.12 -15.99
N ASP A 56 14.17 -1.94 -15.63
CA ASP A 56 14.79 -1.99 -14.30
C ASP A 56 15.37 -0.64 -13.91
N GLU A 57 15.94 0.07 -14.88
CA GLU A 57 16.50 1.40 -14.64
C GLU A 57 15.40 2.44 -14.35
N LYS A 58 14.24 2.37 -15.02
CA LYS A 58 13.11 3.25 -14.68
C LYS A 58 12.58 2.99 -13.28
N LEU A 59 12.49 1.72 -12.88
CA LEU A 59 12.10 1.35 -11.52
C LEU A 59 13.12 1.82 -10.49
N TYR A 60 14.41 1.62 -10.77
CA TYR A 60 15.51 2.10 -9.94
C TYR A 60 15.42 3.60 -9.74
N GLN A 61 15.29 4.38 -10.83
CA GLN A 61 15.16 5.83 -10.75
C GLN A 61 13.90 6.27 -10.00
N ALA A 62 12.76 5.60 -10.22
CA ALA A 62 11.53 5.91 -9.49
C ALA A 62 11.65 5.66 -7.97
N ILE A 63 12.36 4.61 -7.56
CA ILE A 63 12.64 4.34 -6.13
C ILE A 63 13.66 5.35 -5.59
N ARG A 64 14.74 5.61 -6.34
CA ARG A 64 15.83 6.50 -5.93
C ARG A 64 15.35 7.93 -5.74
N GLU A 65 14.65 8.48 -6.73
CA GLU A 65 14.28 9.90 -6.81
C GLU A 65 12.84 10.18 -6.41
N GLY A 66 12.00 9.15 -6.26
CA GLY A 66 10.58 9.29 -5.97
C GLY A 66 9.77 9.73 -7.19
N THR A 67 8.46 9.84 -7.01
CA THR A 67 7.51 10.36 -8.01
C THR A 67 6.41 11.16 -7.31
N THR A 68 5.41 11.64 -8.05
CA THR A 68 4.26 12.35 -7.45
C THR A 68 3.54 11.44 -6.44
N GLY A 69 3.70 11.73 -5.15
CA GLY A 69 3.10 10.98 -4.05
C GLY A 69 3.91 9.76 -3.56
N MET A 70 5.04 9.44 -4.20
CA MET A 70 5.97 8.40 -3.75
C MET A 70 7.27 9.06 -3.26
N PRO A 71 7.71 8.81 -2.01
CA PRO A 71 8.94 9.41 -1.49
C PRO A 71 10.19 8.90 -2.22
N ALA A 72 11.24 9.72 -2.20
CA ALA A 72 12.56 9.35 -2.70
C ALA A 72 13.33 8.54 -1.64
N PHE A 73 14.07 7.52 -2.07
CA PHE A 73 14.90 6.69 -1.20
C PHE A 73 16.40 6.88 -1.49
N ARG A 74 16.85 8.14 -1.44
CA ARG A 74 18.25 8.53 -1.73
C ARG A 74 19.28 8.04 -0.70
N ASP A 75 18.82 7.56 0.46
CA ASP A 75 19.71 7.05 1.50
C ASP A 75 19.98 5.54 1.36
N LEU A 76 19.19 4.83 0.54
CA LEU A 76 19.45 3.42 0.24
C LEU A 76 20.64 3.27 -0.69
N LYS A 77 21.40 2.18 -0.52
CA LYS A 77 22.50 1.85 -1.43
C LYS A 77 21.96 1.40 -2.78
N GLU A 78 22.79 1.49 -3.82
CA GLU A 78 22.42 1.03 -5.15
C GLU A 78 22.02 -0.45 -5.14
N GLU A 79 22.77 -1.28 -4.42
CA GLU A 79 22.53 -2.72 -4.32
C GLU A 79 21.18 -3.03 -3.65
N ASP A 80 20.81 -2.25 -2.63
CA ASP A 80 19.54 -2.40 -1.92
C ASP A 80 18.36 -2.05 -2.83
N ILE A 81 18.44 -0.95 -3.58
CA ILE A 81 17.38 -0.56 -4.53
C ILE A 81 17.26 -1.61 -5.63
N ARG A 82 18.39 -2.11 -6.17
CA ARG A 82 18.37 -3.16 -7.20
C ARG A 82 17.76 -4.46 -6.66
N ALA A 83 18.04 -4.84 -5.42
CA ALA A 83 17.40 -5.99 -4.78
C ALA A 83 15.87 -5.81 -4.64
N ILE A 84 15.39 -4.60 -4.31
CA ILE A 84 13.96 -4.27 -4.29
C ILE A 84 13.36 -4.39 -5.70
N VAL A 85 14.03 -3.84 -6.72
CA VAL A 85 13.57 -3.93 -8.12
C VAL A 85 13.44 -5.38 -8.58
N GLU A 86 14.43 -6.22 -8.27
CA GLU A 86 14.39 -7.65 -8.58
C GLU A 86 13.17 -8.32 -7.92
N PHE A 87 12.92 -8.03 -6.64
CA PHE A 87 11.76 -8.55 -5.93
C PHE A 87 10.44 -8.10 -6.56
N ILE A 88 10.29 -6.81 -6.87
CA ILE A 88 9.09 -6.23 -7.51
C ILE A 88 8.78 -6.94 -8.83
N LYS A 89 9.81 -7.31 -9.60
CA LYS A 89 9.64 -7.97 -10.90
C LYS A 89 9.25 -9.44 -10.82
N ARG A 90 9.34 -10.08 -9.65
CA ARG A 90 8.96 -11.49 -9.52
C ARG A 90 7.49 -11.68 -9.89
N PRO A 91 7.13 -12.73 -10.64
CA PRO A 91 5.74 -12.98 -10.98
C PRO A 91 4.89 -13.13 -9.73
N ILE A 92 3.62 -12.71 -9.82
CA ILE A 92 2.61 -13.00 -8.81
C ILE A 92 1.83 -14.23 -9.28
N GLU A 93 1.55 -15.13 -8.34
CA GLU A 93 0.64 -16.26 -8.54
C GLU A 93 -0.75 -15.73 -8.92
N LYS A 94 -1.26 -16.14 -10.09
CA LYS A 94 -2.52 -15.61 -10.63
C LYS A 94 -3.70 -15.88 -9.72
N GLU A 95 -3.63 -16.95 -8.93
CA GLU A 95 -4.62 -17.34 -7.94
C GLU A 95 -4.80 -16.25 -6.87
N LYS A 96 -3.71 -15.56 -6.47
CA LYS A 96 -3.76 -14.44 -5.52
C LYS A 96 -4.46 -13.20 -6.10
N LEU A 97 -4.55 -13.10 -7.43
CA LEU A 97 -5.25 -12.02 -8.12
C LEU A 97 -6.76 -12.27 -8.28
N ARG A 98 -7.23 -13.49 -7.98
CA ARG A 98 -8.64 -13.85 -8.20
C ARG A 98 -9.51 -13.33 -7.05
N TRP A 99 -10.40 -12.40 -7.38
CA TRP A 99 -11.49 -11.99 -6.50
C TRP A 99 -12.71 -12.90 -6.72
N ASN A 100 -12.91 -13.88 -5.84
CA ASN A 100 -13.99 -14.86 -5.92
C ASN A 100 -15.06 -14.64 -4.84
N LYS A 101 -16.10 -15.48 -4.84
CA LYS A 101 -17.19 -15.39 -3.86
C LYS A 101 -16.69 -15.52 -2.43
N ASP A 102 -15.78 -16.45 -2.16
CA ASP A 102 -15.26 -16.68 -0.81
C ASP A 102 -14.53 -15.43 -0.29
N LYS A 103 -13.71 -14.79 -1.13
CA LYS A 103 -13.05 -13.52 -0.81
C LYS A 103 -14.03 -12.38 -0.57
N ILE A 104 -15.13 -12.32 -1.32
CA ILE A 104 -16.20 -11.34 -1.08
C ILE A 104 -16.80 -11.57 0.32
N GLU A 105 -17.16 -12.82 0.65
CA GLU A 105 -17.73 -13.14 1.96
C GLU A 105 -16.76 -12.87 3.12
N GLU A 106 -15.48 -13.25 2.97
CA GLU A 106 -14.41 -12.96 3.95
C GLU A 106 -14.21 -11.46 4.16
N SER A 107 -14.40 -10.64 3.12
CA SER A 107 -14.22 -9.19 3.20
C SER A 107 -15.36 -8.44 3.89
N LYS A 108 -16.49 -9.10 4.17
CA LYS A 108 -17.64 -8.45 4.80
C LYS A 108 -17.34 -8.13 6.25
N GLY A 109 -17.18 -6.83 6.55
CA GLY A 109 -17.17 -6.30 7.90
C GLY A 109 -18.53 -5.75 8.31
N LYS A 110 -18.84 -5.80 9.61
CA LYS A 110 -19.95 -5.05 10.20
C LYS A 110 -19.37 -3.80 10.84
N ILE A 111 -19.83 -2.64 10.42
CA ILE A 111 -19.52 -1.37 11.10
C ILE A 111 -20.71 -1.08 12.01
N GLU A 112 -20.44 -0.95 13.30
CA GLU A 112 -21.43 -0.44 14.24
C GLU A 112 -21.46 1.08 14.12
N LEU A 113 -22.60 1.60 13.69
CA LEU A 113 -22.83 3.03 13.55
C LEU A 113 -23.91 3.44 14.54
N GLU A 114 -23.70 4.59 15.17
CA GLU A 114 -24.71 5.22 15.99
C GLU A 114 -25.92 5.57 15.11
N LYS A 115 -27.11 5.16 15.56
CA LYS A 115 -28.35 5.56 14.91
C LYS A 115 -28.61 7.03 15.22
N ILE A 116 -28.57 7.86 14.19
CA ILE A 116 -28.96 9.25 14.26
C ILE A 116 -30.42 9.42 13.81
N SER A 117 -31.10 10.42 14.37
CA SER A 117 -32.43 10.83 13.90
C SER A 117 -32.26 11.96 12.89
N ILE A 118 -32.80 11.77 11.69
CA ILE A 118 -32.94 12.81 10.67
C ILE A 118 -34.42 13.17 10.62
N MET A 119 -34.75 14.44 10.86
CA MET A 119 -36.14 14.90 10.90
C MET A 119 -36.67 15.11 9.49
N ASN A 120 -35.82 15.60 8.58
CA ASN A 120 -36.17 15.88 7.19
C ASN A 120 -35.23 15.17 6.21
N LEU A 121 -35.69 14.04 5.66
CA LEU A 121 -34.95 13.28 4.64
C LEU A 121 -34.72 14.05 3.32
N LYS A 122 -35.35 15.21 3.12
CA LYS A 122 -35.10 16.07 1.95
C LYS A 122 -34.02 17.14 2.18
N ASP A 123 -33.56 17.28 3.42
CA ASP A 123 -32.67 18.39 3.84
C ASP A 123 -31.42 17.89 4.58
N TYR A 124 -31.08 16.62 4.39
CA TYR A 124 -29.82 16.10 4.92
C TYR A 124 -28.74 16.08 3.84
N THR A 125 -27.51 16.35 4.25
CA THR A 125 -26.33 16.38 3.39
C THR A 125 -25.26 15.48 3.98
N LEU A 126 -24.64 14.67 3.12
CA LEU A 126 -23.46 13.89 3.48
C LEU A 126 -22.22 14.56 2.88
N VAL A 127 -21.27 14.94 3.74
CA VAL A 127 -20.02 15.59 3.32
C VAL A 127 -18.87 14.63 3.48
N VAL A 128 -18.08 14.47 2.42
CA VAL A 128 -16.87 13.64 2.42
C VAL A 128 -15.63 14.50 2.68
N GLU A 129 -15.03 14.34 3.85
CA GLU A 129 -13.73 14.96 4.18
C GLU A 129 -12.61 13.96 3.90
N ARG A 130 -12.17 13.90 2.63
CA ARG A 130 -11.15 12.94 2.16
C ARG A 130 -9.87 12.96 3.01
N GLY A 131 -9.37 14.16 3.34
CA GLY A 131 -8.12 14.32 4.08
C GLY A 131 -8.14 13.74 5.50
N LYS A 132 -9.33 13.51 6.09
CA LYS A 132 -9.49 12.90 7.41
C LYS A 132 -10.16 11.53 7.38
N ASN A 133 -10.51 11.02 6.20
CA ASN A 133 -11.32 9.80 6.04
C ASN A 133 -12.61 9.86 6.87
N LEU A 134 -13.31 11.01 6.84
CA LEU A 134 -14.56 11.21 7.57
C LEU A 134 -15.73 11.43 6.61
N VAL A 135 -16.89 10.89 6.99
CA VAL A 135 -18.18 11.29 6.45
C VAL A 135 -18.93 12.04 7.53
N TRP A 136 -19.44 13.21 7.17
CA TRP A 136 -20.25 14.04 8.03
C TRP A 136 -21.71 13.85 7.63
N VAL A 137 -22.59 13.73 8.63
CA VAL A 137 -24.02 13.81 8.40
C VAL A 137 -24.53 15.14 8.90
N MET A 138 -25.16 15.90 8.02
CA MET A 138 -25.68 17.23 8.29
C MET A 138 -27.17 17.31 7.98
N GLU A 139 -27.91 18.13 8.70
CA GLU A 139 -29.30 18.52 8.40
C GLU A 139 -29.38 20.06 8.44
N GLY A 140 -29.62 20.67 7.27
CA GLY A 140 -29.34 22.09 7.08
C GLY A 140 -27.88 22.44 7.47
N GLU A 141 -27.71 23.37 8.40
CA GLU A 141 -26.40 23.80 8.91
C GLU A 141 -25.90 22.96 10.11
N ARG A 142 -26.74 22.07 10.65
CA ARG A 142 -26.41 21.28 11.84
C ARG A 142 -25.61 20.05 11.47
N VAL A 143 -24.46 19.85 12.11
CA VAL A 143 -23.73 18.58 12.06
C VAL A 143 -24.33 17.62 13.06
N LEU A 144 -24.91 16.52 12.57
CA LEU A 144 -25.53 15.48 13.40
C LEU A 144 -24.51 14.49 13.94
N THR A 145 -23.59 14.03 13.08
CA THR A 145 -22.49 13.13 13.47
C THR A 145 -21.37 13.14 12.44
N LYS A 146 -20.22 12.56 12.81
CA LYS A 146 -19.10 12.25 11.91
C LYS A 146 -18.65 10.82 12.17
N PHE A 147 -18.46 10.03 11.12
CA PHE A 147 -17.96 8.67 11.26
C PHE A 147 -16.77 8.42 10.32
N PRO A 148 -15.81 7.57 10.73
CA PRO A 148 -14.67 7.21 9.90
C PRO A 148 -15.11 6.31 8.74
N PHE A 149 -14.66 6.65 7.55
CA PHE A 149 -14.83 5.82 6.36
C PHE A 149 -13.65 6.03 5.40
N VAL A 150 -12.84 5.00 5.22
CA VAL A 150 -11.59 5.06 4.43
C VAL A 150 -11.83 4.75 2.96
N ASN A 151 -10.92 5.20 2.09
CA ASN A 151 -10.85 4.82 0.67
C ASN A 151 -12.10 5.16 -0.19
N MET A 152 -12.82 6.23 0.15
CA MET A 152 -13.94 6.71 -0.68
C MET A 152 -13.46 7.44 -1.94
N HIS A 153 -13.63 6.78 -3.08
CA HIS A 153 -13.36 7.37 -4.39
C HIS A 153 -14.65 7.77 -5.15
N GLY A 154 -15.77 7.11 -4.88
CA GLY A 154 -17.07 7.36 -5.50
C GLY A 154 -17.98 8.30 -4.71
N GLY A 155 -19.08 8.73 -5.34
CA GLY A 155 -20.13 9.50 -4.68
C GLY A 155 -21.02 8.63 -3.80
N ILE A 156 -21.53 9.20 -2.71
CA ILE A 156 -22.47 8.52 -1.81
C ILE A 156 -23.77 8.23 -2.54
N LYS A 157 -24.35 7.05 -2.28
CA LYS A 157 -25.60 6.59 -2.87
C LYS A 157 -26.64 6.37 -1.78
N PHE A 158 -27.88 6.64 -2.13
CA PHE A 158 -29.03 6.52 -1.24
C PHE A 158 -29.90 5.36 -1.69
N SER A 159 -30.54 4.70 -0.72
CA SER A 159 -31.56 3.73 -1.03
C SER A 159 -32.81 4.45 -1.57
N PRO A 160 -33.74 3.74 -2.22
CA PRO A 160 -35.02 4.33 -2.62
C PRO A 160 -35.84 4.89 -1.43
N LYS A 161 -35.54 4.47 -0.19
CA LYS A 161 -36.23 4.93 1.02
C LYS A 161 -35.56 6.16 1.66
N GLY A 162 -34.51 6.69 1.02
CA GLY A 162 -33.54 7.59 1.65
C GLY A 162 -32.57 6.82 2.52
#